data_AF-A0A833TBP5-F1
#
_entry.id   AF-A0A833TBP5-F1
#
_cell.length_a   1.000
_cell.length_b   1.000
_cell.length_c   1.000
_cell.angle_alpha   90.00
_cell.angle_beta   90.00
_cell.angle_gamma   90.00
#
_symmetry.space_group_name_H-M   'P 1'
#
loop_
_entity.id
_entity.type
_entity.pdbx_description
1 polymer ?
#
loop_
_entity_poly.entity_id
_entity_poly.type
_entity_poly.pdbx_seq_one_letter_code
_entity_poly.pdbx_strand_id
1 'polypeptide(L)'
;MASEDCQDARIARIAAAIRVIPNFPKPGIMFQDITTLLLDTRAFRDTIDLFVERYKDRDISVVAGIEARGFIFGPPVALAIGAKFVPLRKPNKLPGEVISEEYSLEYGKDKMEMHVGAVQAGERALVIDDLIATGGTLCAAISLLGPGTVGRQTIVCSC
;
A
#
# COMPACT_ATOMS: atom_id res chain seq x y z
N MET A 1 17.21 -29.28 0.98
CA MET A 1 18.17 -28.36 1.65
C MET A 1 17.39 -27.11 1.96
N ALA A 2 16.98 -26.95 3.22
CA ALA A 2 16.27 -25.77 3.68
C ALA A 2 17.21 -24.56 3.51
N SER A 3 16.79 -23.58 2.74
CA SER A 3 17.44 -22.26 2.71
C SER A 3 17.23 -21.65 4.09
N GLU A 4 18.31 -21.57 4.87
CA GLU A 4 18.35 -20.73 6.06
C GLU A 4 18.09 -19.29 5.59
N ASP A 5 16.90 -18.77 5.89
CA ASP A 5 16.55 -17.36 5.71
C ASP A 5 17.51 -16.54 6.58
N CYS A 6 18.57 -16.01 5.97
CA CYS A 6 19.32 -14.91 6.54
C CYS A 6 18.38 -13.70 6.57
N GLN A 7 17.62 -13.54 7.66
CA GLN A 7 16.74 -12.40 7.85
C GLN A 7 17.55 -11.11 7.64
N ASP A 8 17.17 -10.34 6.62
CA ASP A 8 17.78 -9.05 6.34
C ASP A 8 17.72 -8.20 7.61
N ALA A 9 18.88 -7.77 8.11
CA ALA A 9 18.99 -7.01 9.36
C ALA A 9 18.20 -5.69 9.33
N ARG A 10 17.85 -5.19 8.14
CA ARG A 10 16.94 -4.04 7.96
C ARG A 10 15.53 -4.33 8.47
N ILE A 11 15.02 -5.56 8.30
CA ILE A 11 13.68 -5.96 8.74
C ILE A 11 13.55 -5.79 10.26
N ALA A 12 14.55 -6.26 11.02
CA ALA A 12 14.56 -6.10 12.48
C ALA A 12 14.61 -4.62 12.90
N ARG A 13 15.35 -3.78 12.16
CA ARG A 13 15.41 -2.32 12.41
C ARG A 13 14.07 -1.65 12.16
N ILE A 14 13.43 -1.94 11.02
CA ILE A 14 12.13 -1.39 10.65
C ILE A 14 11.09 -1.76 11.70
N ALA A 15 11.03 -3.04 12.09
CA ALA A 15 10.11 -3.52 13.12
C ALA A 15 10.33 -2.82 14.47
N ALA A 16 11.60 -2.63 14.88
CA ALA A 16 11.94 -1.93 16.12
C ALA A 16 11.61 -0.43 16.09
N ALA A 17 11.52 0.18 14.90
CA ALA A 17 11.18 1.59 14.73
C ALA A 17 9.66 1.85 14.74
N ILE A 18 8.81 0.82 14.70
CA ILE A 18 7.36 0.96 14.78
C ILE A 18 6.91 0.88 16.25
N ARG A 19 6.27 1.94 16.73
CA ARG A 19 5.69 1.99 18.07
C ARG A 19 4.35 1.26 18.12
N VAL A 20 4.16 0.43 19.14
CA VAL A 20 2.86 -0.18 19.43
C VAL A 20 2.10 0.62 20.49
N ILE A 21 0.88 1.04 20.19
CA ILE A 21 -0.01 1.75 21.13
C ILE A 21 -1.16 0.80 21.53
N PRO A 22 -1.22 0.34 22.79
CA PRO A 22 -2.29 -0.54 23.24
C PRO A 22 -3.61 0.22 23.40
N ASN A 23 -4.72 -0.48 23.18
CA ASN A 23 -6.10 -0.02 23.38
C ASN A 23 -6.51 1.19 22.53
N PHE A 24 -5.96 1.31 21.32
CA PHE A 24 -6.32 2.35 20.37
C PHE A 24 -6.78 1.75 19.03
N PRO A 25 -7.86 2.27 18.39
CA PRO A 25 -8.75 3.34 18.85
C PRO A 25 -9.78 2.88 19.90
N LYS A 26 -9.81 1.58 20.21
CA LYS A 26 -10.72 0.96 21.19
C LYS A 26 -9.95 -0.06 22.04
N PRO A 27 -10.46 -0.40 23.24
CA PRO A 27 -9.87 -1.45 24.08
C PRO A 27 -9.72 -2.78 23.33
N GLY A 28 -8.59 -3.45 23.56
CA GLY A 28 -8.27 -4.76 22.95
C GLY A 28 -7.51 -4.69 21.62
N ILE A 29 -7.29 -3.51 21.04
CA ILE A 29 -6.54 -3.34 19.78
C ILE A 29 -5.09 -2.90 20.08
N MET A 30 -4.12 -3.53 19.43
CA MET A 30 -2.70 -3.13 19.43
C MET A 30 -2.40 -2.33 18.16
N PHE A 31 -2.41 -1.01 18.25
CA PHE A 31 -2.23 -0.14 17.09
C PHE A 31 -0.76 0.00 16.71
N GLN A 32 -0.44 -0.25 15.43
CA GLN A 32 0.89 -0.06 14.87
C GLN A 32 1.04 1.39 14.40
N ASP A 33 1.79 2.18 15.16
CA ASP A 33 2.03 3.59 14.88
C ASP A 33 3.35 3.77 14.10
N ILE A 34 3.20 3.79 12.78
CA ILE A 34 4.31 3.99 11.84
C ILE A 34 4.94 5.39 11.93
N THR A 35 4.37 6.37 12.62
CA THR A 35 4.93 7.74 12.62
C THR A 35 6.34 7.79 13.20
N THR A 36 6.63 6.89 14.14
CA THR A 36 7.98 6.70 14.71
C THR A 36 8.98 6.13 13.69
N LEU A 37 8.55 5.20 12.82
CA LEU A 37 9.33 4.72 11.69
C LEU A 37 9.68 5.86 10.72
N LEU A 38 8.73 6.77 10.47
CA LEU A 38 8.95 7.90 9.56
C LEU A 38 9.96 8.94 10.11
N LEU A 39 10.07 9.06 11.43
CA LEU A 39 11.03 9.93 12.09
C LEU A 39 12.44 9.33 12.11
N ASP A 40 12.57 8.00 12.07
CA ASP A 40 13.84 7.33 11.86
C ASP A 40 14.18 7.31 10.37
N THR A 41 14.94 8.31 9.94
CA THR A 41 15.36 8.47 8.54
C THR A 41 16.04 7.23 7.95
N ARG A 42 16.74 6.43 8.77
CA ARG A 42 17.41 5.22 8.30
C ARG A 42 16.41 4.09 8.13
N ALA A 43 15.53 3.90 9.11
CA ALA A 43 14.50 2.87 9.02
C ALA A 43 13.51 3.16 7.89
N PHE A 44 13.08 4.41 7.72
CA PHE A 44 12.22 4.79 6.59
C PHE A 44 12.90 4.56 5.23
N ARG A 45 14.18 4.90 5.10
CA ARG A 45 14.96 4.60 3.90
C ARG A 45 15.06 3.09 3.66
N ASP A 46 15.43 2.32 4.69
CA ASP A 46 15.52 0.86 4.61
C ASP A 46 14.18 0.25 4.15
N THR A 47 13.06 0.78 4.62
CA THR A 47 11.71 0.39 4.17
C THR A 47 11.57 0.60 2.66
N ILE A 48 11.76 1.82 2.17
CA ILE A 48 11.60 2.13 0.73
C ILE A 48 12.57 1.30 -0.12
N ASP A 49 13.83 1.19 0.29
CA ASP A 49 14.85 0.44 -0.43
C ASP A 49 14.43 -1.04 -0.58
N LEU A 50 13.88 -1.67 0.46
CA LEU A 50 13.36 -3.05 0.39
C LEU A 50 12.19 -3.20 -0.59
N PHE A 51 11.26 -2.24 -0.63
CA PHE A 51 10.18 -2.23 -1.63
C PHE A 51 10.75 -2.12 -3.06
N VAL A 52 11.68 -1.19 -3.27
CA VAL A 52 12.29 -0.94 -4.58
C VAL A 52 13.07 -2.16 -5.05
N GLU A 53 13.91 -2.74 -4.20
CA GLU A 53 14.67 -3.96 -4.52
C GLU A 53 13.77 -5.11 -4.93
N ARG A 54 12.61 -5.24 -4.29
CA ARG A 54 11.63 -6.29 -4.60
C ARG A 54 10.93 -6.09 -5.95
N TYR A 55 10.71 -4.85 -6.38
CA TYR A 55 9.81 -4.50 -7.49
C TYR A 55 10.46 -3.87 -8.72
N LYS A 56 11.70 -3.35 -8.64
CA LYS A 56 12.35 -2.61 -9.74
C LYS A 56 12.40 -3.36 -11.08
N ASP A 57 12.56 -4.68 -11.06
CA ASP A 57 12.69 -5.51 -12.27
C ASP A 57 11.44 -6.38 -12.51
N ARG A 58 10.28 -5.86 -12.08
CA ARG A 58 8.98 -6.56 -12.18
C ARG A 58 8.03 -5.90 -13.17
N ASP A 59 8.49 -5.07 -14.10
CA ASP A 59 7.63 -4.44 -15.10
C ASP A 59 6.37 -3.75 -14.51
N ILE A 60 6.49 -3.19 -13.30
CA ILE A 60 5.41 -2.46 -12.65
C ILE A 60 5.36 -1.07 -13.28
N SER A 61 4.27 -0.76 -13.98
CA SER A 61 4.07 0.56 -14.58
C SER A 61 3.18 1.48 -13.73
N VAL A 62 2.47 0.91 -12.74
CA VAL A 62 1.54 1.64 -11.86
C VAL A 62 1.78 1.30 -10.40
N VAL A 63 1.86 2.31 -9.55
CA VAL A 63 1.77 2.15 -8.09
C VAL A 63 0.53 2.87 -7.59
N ALA A 64 -0.44 2.11 -7.10
CA ALA A 64 -1.65 2.62 -6.51
C ALA A 64 -1.49 2.72 -4.98
N GLY A 65 -1.61 3.91 -4.41
CA GLY A 65 -1.59 4.11 -2.97
C GLY A 65 -3.00 4.17 -2.40
N ILE A 66 -3.25 3.57 -1.24
CA ILE A 66 -4.50 3.75 -0.51
C ILE A 66 -4.36 4.95 0.43
N GLU A 67 -5.33 5.87 0.43
CA GLU A 67 -5.24 7.04 1.29
C GLU A 67 -5.37 6.69 2.79
N ALA A 68 -4.81 7.49 3.69
CA ALA A 68 -3.81 8.52 3.44
C ALA A 68 -2.38 7.97 3.64
N ARG A 69 -2.22 6.95 4.47
CA ARG A 69 -0.90 6.47 4.90
C ARG A 69 -0.19 5.67 3.82
N GLY A 70 -0.90 4.99 2.92
CA GLY A 70 -0.31 4.43 1.71
C GLY A 70 0.37 5.47 0.82
N PHE A 71 0.00 6.76 0.91
CA PHE A 71 0.67 7.84 0.16
C PHE A 71 2.04 8.21 0.72
N ILE A 72 2.42 7.70 1.89
CA ILE A 72 3.73 7.94 2.48
C ILE A 72 4.78 7.04 1.82
N PHE A 73 4.39 5.82 1.44
CA PHE A 73 5.27 4.81 0.85
C PHE A 73 5.09 4.66 -0.66
N GLY A 74 3.86 4.85 -1.16
CA GLY A 74 3.51 4.67 -2.56
C GLY A 74 4.31 5.54 -3.54
N PRO A 75 4.27 6.88 -3.41
CA PRO A 75 4.97 7.78 -4.32
C PRO A 75 6.51 7.61 -4.34
N PRO A 76 7.22 7.45 -3.20
CA PRO A 76 8.65 7.15 -3.23
C PRO A 76 8.98 5.86 -3.99
N VAL A 77 8.20 4.80 -3.80
CA VAL A 77 8.39 3.53 -4.52
C VAL A 77 8.10 3.70 -6.01
N ALA A 78 7.00 4.38 -6.37
CA ALA A 78 6.63 4.67 -7.76
C ALA A 78 7.75 5.40 -8.50
N LEU A 79 8.27 6.46 -7.87
CA LEU A 79 9.36 7.27 -8.42
C LEU A 79 10.62 6.44 -8.63
N ALA A 80 10.99 5.62 -7.64
CA ALA A 80 12.22 4.83 -7.68
C ALA A 80 12.19 3.68 -8.70
N ILE A 81 11.02 3.10 -8.98
CA ILE A 81 10.86 2.04 -10.00
C ILE A 81 10.45 2.56 -11.38
N GLY A 82 10.25 3.87 -11.55
CA GLY A 82 9.84 4.47 -12.83
C GLY A 82 8.37 4.23 -13.19
N ALA A 83 7.50 4.05 -12.21
CA ALA A 83 6.06 3.86 -12.38
C ALA A 83 5.29 5.17 -12.15
N LYS A 84 4.09 5.29 -12.73
CA LYS A 84 3.16 6.38 -12.35
C LYS A 84 2.50 6.06 -11.00
N PHE A 85 2.23 7.10 -10.23
CA PHE A 85 1.49 6.96 -8.97
C PHE A 85 0.00 7.27 -9.18
N VAL A 86 -0.87 6.41 -8.65
CA VAL A 86 -2.32 6.56 -8.72
C VAL A 86 -2.91 6.62 -7.30
N PRO A 87 -3.52 7.75 -6.90
CA PRO A 87 -4.14 7.86 -5.59
C PRO A 87 -5.51 7.16 -5.58
N LEU A 88 -5.72 6.24 -4.64
CA LEU A 88 -7.03 5.68 -4.30
C LEU A 88 -7.57 6.40 -3.06
N ARG A 89 -8.75 7.00 -3.16
CA ARG A 89 -9.27 7.91 -2.12
C ARG A 89 -10.70 7.58 -1.71
N LYS A 90 -11.13 8.05 -0.54
CA LYS A 90 -12.54 8.07 -0.15
C LYS A 90 -13.34 9.03 -1.04
N PRO A 91 -14.68 8.92 -1.03
CA PRO A 91 -15.55 9.74 -1.85
C PRO A 91 -15.32 11.24 -1.76
N ASN A 92 -15.45 11.91 -2.91
CA ASN A 92 -15.40 13.37 -3.03
C ASN A 92 -14.03 13.99 -2.73
N LYS A 93 -12.94 13.21 -2.80
CA LYS A 93 -11.57 13.68 -2.62
C LYS A 93 -10.79 13.85 -3.93
N LEU A 94 -11.28 13.26 -5.00
CA LEU A 94 -10.72 13.33 -6.35
C LEU A 94 -11.58 14.26 -7.22
N PRO A 95 -10.99 15.26 -7.90
CA PRO A 95 -11.73 16.13 -8.81
C PRO A 95 -11.95 15.48 -10.18
N GLY A 96 -13.12 15.68 -10.78
CA GLY A 96 -13.43 15.14 -12.11
C GLY A 96 -14.10 13.77 -12.07
N GLU A 97 -14.00 13.01 -13.16
CA GLU A 97 -14.69 11.73 -13.31
C GLU A 97 -13.96 10.59 -12.58
N VAL A 98 -14.71 9.82 -11.79
CA VAL A 98 -14.19 8.73 -10.95
C VAL A 98 -15.01 7.45 -11.16
N ILE A 99 -14.35 6.31 -10.98
CA ILE A 99 -14.99 5.02 -10.69
C ILE A 99 -14.88 4.74 -9.20
N SER A 100 -15.83 3.97 -8.66
CA SER A 100 -15.92 3.69 -7.23
C SER A 100 -16.19 2.22 -6.93
N GLU A 101 -15.58 1.69 -5.87
CA GLU A 101 -15.87 0.36 -5.32
C GLU A 101 -16.32 0.47 -3.87
N GLU A 102 -17.43 -0.21 -3.53
CA GLU A 102 -17.91 -0.32 -2.14
C GLU A 102 -17.24 -1.50 -1.43
N TYR A 103 -16.94 -1.33 -0.15
CA TYR A 103 -16.47 -2.43 0.70
C TYR A 103 -17.08 -2.38 2.09
N SER A 104 -17.22 -3.57 2.68
CA SER A 104 -17.79 -3.73 4.01
C SER A 104 -16.75 -3.49 5.09
N LEU A 105 -17.13 -2.74 6.10
CA LEU A 105 -16.43 -2.62 7.37
C LEU A 105 -17.11 -3.50 8.42
N GLU A 106 -16.48 -3.69 9.58
CA GLU A 106 -17.09 -4.38 10.73
C GLU A 106 -18.42 -3.71 11.14
N TYR A 107 -18.51 -2.40 10.98
CA TYR A 107 -19.71 -1.61 11.21
C TYR A 107 -19.95 -0.65 10.04
N GLY A 108 -20.60 -1.15 8.99
CA GLY A 108 -21.08 -0.35 7.86
C GLY A 108 -20.40 -0.66 6.53
N LYS A 109 -20.51 0.29 5.60
CA LYS A 109 -19.86 0.25 4.30
C LYS A 109 -19.06 1.53 4.10
N ASP A 110 -17.97 1.44 3.37
CA ASP A 110 -17.23 2.59 2.89
C ASP A 110 -17.00 2.42 1.38
N LYS A 111 -16.49 3.46 0.73
CA LYS A 111 -16.20 3.45 -0.71
C LYS A 111 -14.79 3.92 -0.97
N MET A 112 -14.25 3.50 -2.11
CA MET A 112 -12.98 3.98 -2.62
C MET A 112 -13.13 4.36 -4.08
N GLU A 113 -12.48 5.46 -4.46
CA GLU A 113 -12.55 6.10 -5.77
C GLU A 113 -11.16 6.21 -6.41
N MET A 114 -11.17 6.14 -7.74
CA MET A 114 -10.02 6.35 -8.62
C MET A 114 -10.48 7.11 -9.87
N HIS A 115 -9.65 8.00 -10.42
CA HIS A 115 -9.98 8.67 -11.68
C HIS A 115 -10.15 7.66 -12.82
N VAL A 116 -11.13 7.91 -13.69
CA VAL A 116 -11.30 7.15 -14.93
C VAL A 116 -10.05 7.29 -15.79
N GLY A 117 -9.56 6.16 -16.33
CA GLY A 117 -8.37 6.12 -17.19
C GLY A 117 -7.04 6.32 -16.47
N ALA A 118 -7.02 6.43 -15.13
CA ALA A 118 -5.78 6.46 -14.34
C ALA A 118 -4.94 5.20 -14.57
N VAL A 119 -5.61 4.08 -14.84
CA VAL A 119 -5.02 2.78 -15.15
C VAL A 119 -5.63 2.24 -16.44
N GLN A 120 -4.79 1.72 -17.32
CA GLN A 120 -5.14 1.23 -18.65
C GLN A 120 -4.96 -0.29 -18.74
N ALA A 121 -5.68 -0.91 -19.67
CA ALA A 121 -5.57 -2.34 -19.93
C ALA A 121 -4.13 -2.73 -20.28
N GLY A 122 -3.65 -3.83 -19.71
CA GLY A 122 -2.28 -4.33 -19.89
C GLY A 122 -1.22 -3.68 -19.00
N GLU A 123 -1.54 -2.62 -18.25
CA GLU A 123 -0.63 -2.08 -17.24
C GLU A 123 -0.52 -3.03 -16.03
N ARG A 124 0.64 -3.01 -15.38
CA ARG A 124 0.88 -3.83 -14.19
C ARG A 124 0.94 -2.94 -12.95
N ALA A 125 0.05 -3.21 -12.00
CA ALA A 125 -0.15 -2.36 -10.82
C ALA A 125 0.36 -3.02 -9.53
N LEU A 126 0.99 -2.21 -8.68
CA LEU A 126 1.36 -2.50 -7.30
C LEU A 126 0.47 -1.68 -6.36
N VAL A 127 -0.21 -2.33 -5.41
CA VAL A 127 -1.00 -1.62 -4.39
C VAL A 127 -0.17 -1.49 -3.12
N ILE A 128 -0.03 -0.27 -2.62
CA ILE A 128 0.70 0.05 -1.40
C ILE A 128 -0.25 0.65 -0.37
N ASP A 129 -0.23 0.06 0.82
CA ASP A 129 -0.83 0.59 2.03
C ASP A 129 0.15 0.43 3.19
N ASP A 130 -0.07 1.15 4.29
CA ASP A 130 0.85 1.06 5.42
C ASP A 130 0.62 -0.22 6.24
N LEU A 131 -0.63 -0.61 6.47
CA LEU A 131 -0.98 -1.78 7.27
C LEU A 131 -2.23 -2.49 6.74
N ILE A 132 -2.18 -3.82 6.66
CA ILE A 132 -3.34 -4.65 6.32
C ILE A 132 -3.98 -5.20 7.60
N ALA A 133 -5.23 -4.81 7.86
CA ALA A 133 -6.01 -5.32 8.99
C ALA A 133 -6.93 -6.48 8.57
N THR A 134 -8.11 -6.17 8.04
CA THR A 134 -9.08 -7.17 7.55
C THR A 134 -8.90 -7.52 6.06
N GLY A 135 -8.13 -6.71 5.33
CA GLY A 135 -7.94 -6.82 3.87
C GLY A 135 -9.10 -6.25 3.04
N GLY A 136 -10.18 -5.75 3.65
CA GLY A 136 -11.35 -5.23 2.90
C GLY A 136 -11.01 -4.08 1.95
N THR A 137 -10.25 -3.08 2.42
CA THR A 137 -9.80 -1.95 1.60
C THR A 137 -8.91 -2.39 0.46
N LEU A 138 -8.08 -3.40 0.69
CA LEU A 138 -7.19 -3.95 -0.32
C LEU A 138 -7.97 -4.70 -1.42
N CYS A 139 -8.96 -5.52 -1.04
CA CYS A 139 -9.84 -6.17 -1.99
C CYS A 139 -10.58 -5.15 -2.87
N ALA A 140 -11.07 -4.07 -2.26
CA ALA A 140 -11.70 -2.97 -2.98
C ALA A 140 -10.71 -2.30 -3.96
N ALA A 141 -9.45 -2.12 -3.57
CA ALA A 141 -8.42 -1.54 -4.45
C ALA A 141 -8.17 -2.44 -5.66
N ILE A 142 -8.06 -3.75 -5.44
CA ILE A 142 -7.88 -4.73 -6.51
C ILE A 142 -9.08 -4.72 -7.46
N SER A 143 -10.31 -4.71 -6.93
CA SER A 143 -11.53 -4.63 -7.75
C SER A 143 -11.58 -3.34 -8.57
N LEU A 144 -11.22 -2.20 -7.97
CA LEU A 144 -11.27 -0.88 -8.59
C LEU A 144 -10.25 -0.74 -9.73
N LEU A 145 -9.09 -1.40 -9.60
CA LEU A 145 -8.10 -1.50 -10.67
C LEU A 145 -8.59 -2.37 -11.83
N GLY A 146 -9.61 -3.21 -11.61
CA GLY A 146 -10.34 -3.94 -12.65
C GLY A 146 -9.66 -5.23 -13.14
N PRO A 147 -10.46 -6.23 -13.58
CA PRO A 147 -9.96 -7.49 -14.13
C PRO A 147 -9.31 -7.38 -15.52
N GLY A 148 -9.45 -6.24 -16.23
CA GLY A 148 -8.82 -5.97 -17.54
C GLY A 148 -7.40 -5.38 -17.46
N THR A 149 -6.97 -5.00 -16.26
CA THR A 149 -5.59 -4.59 -15.92
C THR A 149 -4.74 -5.81 -15.56
N VAL A 150 -5.29 -7.01 -15.75
CA VAL A 150 -4.69 -8.30 -15.38
C VAL A 150 -3.71 -8.73 -16.48
N GLY A 151 -2.64 -7.95 -16.61
CA GLY A 151 -1.35 -8.37 -17.14
C GLY A 151 -0.44 -8.78 -15.98
N ARG A 152 -0.81 -9.84 -15.25
CA ARG A 152 -0.09 -10.49 -14.13
C ARG A 152 0.24 -9.63 -12.90
N GLN A 153 -0.45 -9.98 -11.80
CA GLN A 153 -0.02 -9.83 -10.41
C GLN A 153 -0.20 -8.41 -9.82
N THR A 154 -1.37 -8.16 -9.22
CA THR A 154 -1.48 -7.15 -8.17
C THR A 154 -0.69 -7.65 -6.97
N ILE A 155 0.47 -7.05 -6.74
CA ILE A 155 1.26 -7.36 -5.56
C ILE A 155 0.81 -6.43 -4.45
N VAL A 156 0.69 -6.99 -3.26
CA VAL A 156 0.21 -6.35 -2.07
C VAL A 156 1.37 -6.30 -1.10
N CYS A 157 1.62 -5.14 -0.49
CA CYS A 157 2.68 -5.02 0.48
C CYS A 157 2.29 -4.00 1.55
N SER A 158 2.51 -4.38 2.81
CA SER A 158 2.34 -3.58 4.02
C SER A 158 3.67 -3.51 4.77
N CYS A 159 3.83 -2.49 5.61
CA CYS A 159 4.95 -2.38 6.55
C CYS A 159 4.70 -3.23 7.81
#